data_AF-A0A8T9BZ80-F1
#
_entry.id   AF-A0A8T9BZ80-F1
#
_cell.length_a   1.000
_cell.length_b   1.000
_cell.length_c   1.000
_cell.angle_alpha   90.00
_cell.angle_beta   90.00
_cell.angle_gamma   90.00
#
_symmetry.space_group_name_H-M   'P 1'
#
loop_
_entity.id
_entity.type
_entity.pdbx_description
1 polymer ?
#
loop_
_entity_poly.entity_id
_entity_poly.type
_entity_poly.pdbx_seq_one_letter_code
_entity_poly.pdbx_strand_id
1 'polypeptide(L)'
;MIELGLARISRLVRQTPQPWRAIHVAGTNGKGSICAYLSAMLHASGVRCGRFTSPHLIDRWDCITINEQVVKESVFCEAEDLIIKRNEAEGIGASEFELLTATAFEVFAREKIEMGVVEVGLGGRLDATNVLQNKAVTIITKMGLDHQSFLGNTIEEIARQKAGIMRAGVPCVLDKSNPPEVRKVVEAYAKEIGTEVILSSTDSSFLDELSQDNFEPHQWQNLACAYTAFHLAYTKSESPLHRLSPAVQNINWPGRLQITDIKSLTGRQEPVLLDGAHNTQSAEALGSYVDSKLRKQGGRVTWVLAASQGKELEGILKHLVHPDDIVAAVLFGPVDGMPWVQPMSAENILAAASASGLNTTQLHDAGADLPDALRWAATAADGGPIVIAGSLYLVSDVLRFVRTANDETPKDHGTFPIRVPTKNDQQPVEHSKEMPLDLLESDFLLAPPTSRSSSKPSEESGGSVRQAMLKEMRVYRNSRVPAPKDHGFIPFSALPEKVQQEMAHLKELSRLPVPAEADPPLSPPISRSTSKTSKTSCEERHGQRFSPYGDVASRIKRRHTSNGSTLKPLPKKSRSDSDSGSGSGSLSDTKSDITPVDVGGTTVPHWFRRMRMGSDPAPLEE
;
A
#
# COMPACT_ATOMS: atom_id res chain seq x y z
N MET A 1 -0.77 18.36 -13.60
CA MET A 1 -1.63 18.24 -12.40
C MET A 1 -2.57 17.07 -12.64
N ILE A 2 -2.83 16.22 -11.65
CA ILE A 2 -3.78 15.10 -11.79
C ILE A 2 -5.19 15.64 -11.56
N GLU A 3 -6.09 15.44 -12.52
CA GLU A 3 -7.51 15.75 -12.37
C GLU A 3 -8.25 14.51 -11.85
N LEU A 4 -8.77 14.58 -10.61
CA LEU A 4 -9.53 13.50 -10.00
C LEU A 4 -10.96 13.45 -10.54
N GLY A 5 -11.41 12.30 -11.01
CA GLY A 5 -12.77 12.12 -11.51
C GLY A 5 -13.01 10.74 -12.11
N LEU A 6 -14.25 10.25 -11.99
CA LEU A 6 -14.61 8.89 -12.44
C LEU A 6 -14.98 8.80 -13.93
N ALA A 7 -15.06 9.92 -14.65
CA ALA A 7 -15.61 9.96 -16.01
C ALA A 7 -14.76 9.20 -17.04
N ARG A 8 -13.44 9.36 -17.00
CA ARG A 8 -12.50 8.69 -17.92
C ARG A 8 -12.45 7.17 -17.66
N ILE A 9 -12.16 6.74 -16.44
CA ILE A 9 -12.21 5.32 -16.05
C ILE A 9 -13.58 4.67 -16.37
N SER A 10 -14.71 5.36 -16.17
CA SER A 10 -16.05 4.82 -16.48
C SER A 10 -16.30 4.60 -17.97
N ARG A 11 -15.62 5.36 -18.85
CA ARG A 11 -15.58 5.05 -20.29
C ARG A 11 -14.65 3.86 -20.54
N LEU A 12 -13.47 3.89 -19.96
CA LEU A 12 -12.41 2.89 -20.18
C LEU A 12 -12.83 1.47 -19.80
N VAL A 13 -13.55 1.28 -18.68
CA VAL A 13 -14.05 -0.04 -18.25
C VAL A 13 -15.42 -0.41 -18.83
N ARG A 14 -16.05 0.43 -19.67
CA ARG A 14 -17.42 0.19 -20.20
C ARG A 14 -17.56 -1.15 -20.94
N GLN A 15 -16.47 -1.61 -21.57
CA GLN A 15 -16.43 -2.86 -22.34
C GLN A 15 -15.84 -4.04 -21.54
N THR A 16 -15.43 -3.83 -20.29
CA THR A 16 -14.78 -4.83 -19.42
C THR A 16 -15.78 -5.24 -18.31
N PRO A 17 -16.43 -6.40 -18.42
CA PRO A 17 -17.52 -6.78 -17.51
C PRO A 17 -17.01 -7.14 -16.11
N GLN A 18 -17.78 -6.76 -15.08
CA GLN A 18 -17.47 -7.01 -13.66
C GLN A 18 -18.52 -7.96 -13.03
N PRO A 19 -18.59 -9.26 -13.43
CA PRO A 19 -19.55 -10.21 -12.86
C PRO A 19 -19.20 -10.62 -11.41
N TRP A 20 -17.95 -10.42 -11.01
CA TRP A 20 -17.41 -10.74 -9.69
C TRP A 20 -17.87 -9.75 -8.61
N ARG A 21 -17.85 -10.19 -7.34
CA ARG A 21 -18.10 -9.34 -6.17
C ARG A 21 -16.80 -8.68 -5.72
N ALA A 22 -16.85 -7.49 -5.14
CA ALA A 22 -15.64 -6.76 -4.72
C ALA A 22 -15.60 -6.47 -3.21
N ILE A 23 -14.46 -6.73 -2.56
CA ILE A 23 -14.11 -6.13 -1.28
C ILE A 23 -13.20 -4.94 -1.58
N HIS A 24 -13.62 -3.73 -1.22
CA HIS A 24 -12.94 -2.49 -1.63
C HIS A 24 -12.35 -1.77 -0.42
N VAL A 25 -11.05 -1.49 -0.43
CA VAL A 25 -10.26 -1.13 0.75
C VAL A 25 -9.67 0.28 0.59
N ALA A 26 -10.14 1.23 1.40
CA ALA A 26 -9.63 2.59 1.49
C ALA A 26 -9.13 2.92 2.90
N GLY A 27 -8.24 3.90 3.00
CA GLY A 27 -7.62 4.27 4.27
C GLY A 27 -6.25 4.90 4.05
N THR A 28 -5.46 5.04 5.11
CA THR A 28 -4.12 5.62 5.03
C THR A 28 -3.10 4.48 5.04
N ASN A 29 -2.89 3.87 6.20
CA ASN A 29 -2.00 2.73 6.40
C ASN A 29 -2.79 1.40 6.48
N GLY A 30 -2.10 0.26 6.38
CA GLY A 30 -2.70 -1.08 6.52
C GLY A 30 -3.42 -1.66 5.29
N LYS A 31 -3.84 -0.81 4.32
CA LYS A 31 -4.58 -1.20 3.10
C LYS A 31 -4.05 -2.49 2.42
N GLY A 32 -2.85 -2.48 1.85
CA GLY A 32 -2.24 -3.66 1.21
C GLY A 32 -2.14 -4.91 2.11
N SER A 33 -1.83 -4.76 3.40
CA SER A 33 -1.81 -5.88 4.36
C SER A 33 -3.22 -6.49 4.55
N ILE A 34 -4.25 -5.64 4.68
CA ILE A 34 -5.65 -6.07 4.72
C ILE A 34 -6.03 -6.80 3.42
N CYS A 35 -5.60 -6.30 2.26
CA CYS A 35 -5.82 -6.96 0.98
C CYS A 35 -5.16 -8.35 0.93
N ALA A 36 -3.93 -8.50 1.44
CA ALA A 36 -3.23 -9.79 1.53
C ALA A 36 -3.98 -10.77 2.44
N TYR A 37 -4.33 -10.37 3.67
CA TYR A 37 -5.13 -11.18 4.60
C TYR A 37 -6.45 -11.65 3.97
N LEU A 38 -7.19 -10.75 3.31
CA LEU A 38 -8.43 -11.09 2.60
C LEU A 38 -8.21 -12.10 1.47
N SER A 39 -7.21 -11.87 0.62
CA SER A 39 -6.94 -12.70 -0.56
C SER A 39 -6.50 -14.12 -0.17
N ALA A 40 -5.63 -14.24 0.84
CA ALA A 40 -5.22 -15.51 1.42
C ALA A 40 -6.41 -16.25 2.07
N MET A 41 -7.26 -15.57 2.86
CA MET A 41 -8.45 -16.20 3.46
C MET A 41 -9.46 -16.65 2.40
N LEU A 42 -9.70 -15.86 1.35
CA LEU A 42 -10.57 -16.24 0.23
C LEU A 42 -10.02 -17.44 -0.54
N HIS A 43 -8.71 -17.44 -0.85
CA HIS A 43 -8.05 -18.55 -1.53
C HIS A 43 -8.12 -19.85 -0.71
N ALA A 44 -7.75 -19.78 0.58
CA ALA A 44 -7.82 -20.90 1.52
C ALA A 44 -9.26 -21.44 1.68
N SER A 45 -10.26 -20.59 1.53
CA SER A 45 -11.68 -20.95 1.56
C SER A 45 -12.21 -21.57 0.26
N GLY A 46 -11.39 -21.67 -0.80
CA GLY A 46 -11.85 -22.15 -2.10
C GLY A 46 -12.78 -21.16 -2.81
N VAL A 47 -12.48 -19.87 -2.71
CA VAL A 47 -13.03 -18.82 -3.57
C VAL A 47 -11.96 -18.44 -4.59
N ARG A 48 -12.27 -18.47 -5.88
CA ARG A 48 -11.36 -17.97 -6.92
C ARG A 48 -11.24 -16.45 -6.78
N CYS A 49 -10.17 -16.00 -6.15
CA CYS A 49 -9.96 -14.58 -5.85
C CYS A 49 -8.98 -13.92 -6.83
N GLY A 50 -9.15 -12.62 -7.02
CA GLY A 50 -8.12 -11.74 -7.59
C GLY A 50 -7.84 -10.61 -6.62
N ARG A 51 -6.57 -10.17 -6.50
CA ARG A 51 -6.19 -9.03 -5.67
C ARG A 51 -5.50 -7.98 -6.50
N PHE A 52 -5.89 -6.71 -6.32
CA PHE A 52 -5.26 -5.54 -6.90
C PHE A 52 -4.81 -4.60 -5.77
N THR A 53 -3.50 -4.37 -5.68
CA THR A 53 -2.83 -3.56 -4.64
C THR A 53 -1.98 -2.46 -5.29
N SER A 54 -1.64 -1.38 -4.57
CA SER A 54 -0.82 -0.29 -5.15
C SER A 54 0.08 0.43 -4.13
N PRO A 55 1.29 0.87 -4.51
CA PRO A 55 1.94 0.65 -5.82
C PRO A 55 2.31 -0.82 -6.05
N HIS A 56 2.79 -1.14 -7.26
CA HIS A 56 3.55 -2.38 -7.48
C HIS A 56 4.84 -2.34 -6.63
N LEU A 57 5.45 -3.49 -6.36
CA LEU A 57 6.72 -3.54 -5.62
C LEU A 57 7.90 -3.75 -6.56
N ILE A 58 8.13 -4.97 -7.05
CA ILE A 58 9.31 -5.34 -7.83
C ILE A 58 9.05 -5.16 -9.34
N ASP A 59 7.87 -5.59 -9.83
CA ASP A 59 7.48 -5.53 -11.24
C ASP A 59 6.06 -4.96 -11.41
N ARG A 60 5.79 -4.21 -12.48
CA ARG A 60 4.46 -3.57 -12.70
C ARG A 60 3.27 -4.54 -12.58
N TRP A 61 3.44 -5.82 -12.90
CA TRP A 61 2.38 -6.84 -12.84
C TRP A 61 2.19 -7.49 -11.46
N ASP A 62 3.11 -7.32 -10.50
CA ASP A 62 2.95 -7.89 -9.15
C ASP A 62 1.83 -7.24 -8.33
N CYS A 63 1.37 -6.07 -8.77
CA CYS A 63 0.20 -5.40 -8.23
C CYS A 63 -1.10 -6.21 -8.42
N ILE A 64 -1.11 -7.20 -9.33
CA ILE A 64 -2.26 -8.06 -9.62
C ILE A 64 -1.91 -9.53 -9.32
N THR A 65 -2.69 -10.17 -8.45
CA THR A 65 -2.62 -11.63 -8.22
C THR A 65 -3.96 -12.32 -8.50
N ILE A 66 -3.90 -13.63 -8.79
CA ILE A 66 -5.04 -14.54 -8.90
C ILE A 66 -4.73 -15.74 -8.02
N ASN A 67 -5.61 -16.05 -7.05
CA ASN A 67 -5.37 -17.10 -6.05
C ASN A 67 -3.99 -16.97 -5.38
N GLU A 68 -3.63 -15.75 -4.96
CA GLU A 68 -2.32 -15.36 -4.40
C GLU A 68 -1.08 -15.60 -5.29
N GLN A 69 -1.24 -16.03 -6.54
CA GLN A 69 -0.16 -16.07 -7.51
C GLN A 69 -0.11 -14.77 -8.33
N VAL A 70 1.04 -14.13 -8.39
CA VAL A 70 1.30 -12.98 -9.28
C VAL A 70 1.03 -13.37 -10.73
N VAL A 71 0.33 -12.51 -11.48
CA VAL A 71 0.03 -12.78 -12.89
C VAL A 71 1.28 -12.70 -13.76
N LYS A 72 1.31 -13.50 -14.82
CA LYS A 72 2.42 -13.49 -15.79
C LYS A 72 2.47 -12.14 -16.51
N GLU A 73 3.68 -11.64 -16.75
CA GLU A 73 3.96 -10.46 -17.60
C GLU A 73 3.12 -10.46 -18.88
N SER A 74 3.07 -11.58 -19.62
CA SER A 74 2.26 -11.70 -20.84
C SER A 74 0.77 -11.44 -20.63
N VAL A 75 0.18 -11.95 -19.54
CA VAL A 75 -1.26 -11.76 -19.23
C VAL A 75 -1.55 -10.32 -18.84
N PHE A 76 -0.61 -9.67 -18.13
CA PHE A 76 -0.68 -8.25 -17.82
C PHE A 76 -0.59 -7.40 -19.09
N CYS A 77 0.44 -7.63 -19.93
CA CYS A 77 0.64 -6.88 -21.16
C CYS A 77 -0.51 -7.08 -22.17
N GLU A 78 -1.04 -8.30 -22.34
CA GLU A 78 -2.20 -8.56 -23.20
C GLU A 78 -3.50 -7.90 -22.71
N ALA A 79 -3.59 -7.55 -21.43
CA ALA A 79 -4.69 -6.76 -20.88
C ALA A 79 -4.42 -5.25 -21.07
N GLU A 80 -3.22 -4.79 -20.71
CA GLU A 80 -2.80 -3.40 -20.84
C GLU A 80 -2.84 -2.91 -22.30
N ASP A 81 -2.35 -3.70 -23.26
CA ASP A 81 -2.41 -3.39 -24.70
C ASP A 81 -3.84 -3.13 -25.19
N LEU A 82 -4.82 -3.89 -24.68
CA LEU A 82 -6.23 -3.71 -25.03
C LEU A 82 -6.78 -2.41 -24.42
N ILE A 83 -6.42 -2.12 -23.17
CA ILE A 83 -6.85 -0.93 -22.44
C ILE A 83 -6.22 0.34 -23.04
N ILE A 84 -4.95 0.31 -23.44
CA ILE A 84 -4.26 1.40 -24.15
C ILE A 84 -4.93 1.64 -25.51
N LYS A 85 -5.12 0.60 -26.32
CA LYS A 85 -5.80 0.72 -27.63
C LYS A 85 -7.23 1.26 -27.50
N ARG A 86 -7.94 0.93 -26.41
CA ARG A 86 -9.26 1.50 -26.08
C ARG A 86 -9.15 2.98 -25.68
N ASN A 87 -8.20 3.34 -24.83
CA ASN A 87 -7.92 4.73 -24.42
C ASN A 87 -7.62 5.65 -25.62
N GLU A 88 -6.79 5.16 -26.55
CA GLU A 88 -6.44 5.85 -27.80
C GLU A 88 -7.64 5.96 -28.75
N ALA A 89 -8.30 4.84 -29.09
CA ALA A 89 -9.37 4.81 -30.07
C ALA A 89 -10.62 5.60 -29.65
N GLU A 90 -10.89 5.71 -28.34
CA GLU A 90 -11.96 6.52 -27.79
C GLU A 90 -11.52 7.95 -27.41
N GLY A 91 -10.23 8.29 -27.48
CA GLY A 91 -9.70 9.59 -27.04
C GLY A 91 -10.04 9.91 -25.59
N ILE A 92 -9.83 8.95 -24.68
CA ILE A 92 -10.24 9.07 -23.27
C ILE A 92 -9.26 9.95 -22.47
N GLY A 93 -7.96 9.88 -22.78
CA GLY A 93 -6.92 10.60 -22.03
C GLY A 93 -6.79 10.11 -20.58
N ALA A 94 -7.02 8.80 -20.36
CA ALA A 94 -6.91 8.17 -19.04
C ALA A 94 -5.49 8.31 -18.47
N SER A 95 -5.41 8.53 -17.15
CA SER A 95 -4.14 8.53 -16.44
C SER A 95 -3.59 7.11 -16.22
N GLU A 96 -2.28 6.97 -15.96
CA GLU A 96 -1.62 5.68 -15.70
C GLU A 96 -2.32 4.81 -14.66
N PHE A 97 -2.85 5.39 -13.57
CA PHE A 97 -3.57 4.63 -12.55
C PHE A 97 -4.98 4.19 -13.01
N GLU A 98 -5.62 4.94 -13.92
CA GLU A 98 -6.86 4.52 -14.57
C GLU A 98 -6.62 3.40 -15.59
N LEU A 99 -5.52 3.48 -16.35
CA LEU A 99 -5.06 2.40 -17.24
C LEU A 99 -4.76 1.12 -16.44
N LEU A 100 -4.00 1.24 -15.34
CA LEU A 100 -3.66 0.11 -14.46
C LEU A 100 -4.91 -0.50 -13.81
N THR A 101 -5.84 0.32 -13.32
CA THR A 101 -7.11 -0.14 -12.75
C THR A 101 -7.96 -0.90 -13.77
N ALA A 102 -8.09 -0.38 -14.99
CA ALA A 102 -8.82 -1.06 -16.06
C ALA A 102 -8.12 -2.35 -16.51
N THR A 103 -6.78 -2.37 -16.50
CA THR A 103 -5.96 -3.57 -16.77
C THR A 103 -6.21 -4.65 -15.72
N ALA A 104 -6.20 -4.31 -14.43
CA ALA A 104 -6.53 -5.23 -13.35
C ALA A 104 -7.94 -5.83 -13.51
N PHE A 105 -8.94 -5.00 -13.84
CA PHE A 105 -10.32 -5.47 -14.00
C PHE A 105 -10.51 -6.32 -15.26
N GLU A 106 -9.76 -6.04 -16.33
CA GLU A 106 -9.70 -6.84 -17.56
C GLU A 106 -9.08 -8.22 -17.29
N VAL A 107 -7.98 -8.29 -16.54
CA VAL A 107 -7.39 -9.56 -16.07
C VAL A 107 -8.40 -10.33 -15.21
N PHE A 108 -9.04 -9.69 -14.23
CA PHE A 108 -10.06 -10.32 -13.38
C PHE A 108 -11.26 -10.88 -14.17
N ALA A 109 -11.69 -10.18 -15.23
CA ALA A 109 -12.76 -10.62 -16.11
C ALA A 109 -12.36 -11.84 -16.96
N ARG A 110 -11.15 -11.83 -17.56
CA ARG A 110 -10.60 -12.96 -18.33
C ARG A 110 -10.40 -14.19 -17.45
N GLU A 111 -9.88 -13.98 -16.25
CA GLU A 111 -9.62 -15.02 -15.24
C GLU A 111 -10.87 -15.48 -14.47
N LYS A 112 -12.05 -14.89 -14.74
CA LYS A 112 -13.35 -15.33 -14.21
C LYS A 112 -13.36 -15.55 -12.69
N ILE A 113 -12.79 -14.60 -11.95
CA ILE A 113 -12.77 -14.66 -10.49
C ILE A 113 -14.20 -14.62 -9.91
N GLU A 114 -14.40 -15.18 -8.71
CA GLU A 114 -15.62 -15.01 -7.93
C GLU A 114 -15.60 -13.67 -7.16
N MET A 115 -14.42 -13.29 -6.64
CA MET A 115 -14.27 -12.13 -5.77
C MET A 115 -12.95 -11.37 -5.97
N GLY A 116 -13.06 -10.06 -6.22
CA GLY A 116 -11.93 -9.13 -6.30
C GLY A 116 -11.66 -8.45 -4.96
N VAL A 117 -10.41 -8.42 -4.51
CA VAL A 117 -9.94 -7.63 -3.37
C VAL A 117 -9.16 -6.43 -3.91
N VAL A 118 -9.68 -5.22 -3.72
CA VAL A 118 -9.19 -4.02 -4.42
C VAL A 118 -8.78 -2.93 -3.45
N GLU A 119 -7.52 -2.51 -3.52
CA GLU A 119 -6.98 -1.35 -2.81
C GLU A 119 -7.28 -0.05 -3.56
N VAL A 120 -7.68 1.00 -2.84
CA VAL A 120 -7.70 2.38 -3.35
C VAL A 120 -6.29 2.94 -3.45
N GLY A 121 -5.94 3.54 -4.58
CA GLY A 121 -4.67 4.24 -4.76
C GLY A 121 -4.63 5.55 -3.98
N LEU A 122 -5.53 6.50 -4.29
CA LEU A 122 -5.55 7.83 -3.68
C LEU A 122 -6.96 8.29 -3.30
N GLY A 123 -7.11 8.70 -2.04
CA GLY A 123 -8.39 9.20 -1.53
C GLY A 123 -9.42 8.09 -1.38
N GLY A 124 -10.39 8.03 -2.29
CA GLY A 124 -11.47 7.03 -2.29
C GLY A 124 -12.66 7.44 -3.16
N ARG A 125 -13.28 8.59 -2.86
CA ARG A 125 -14.47 9.12 -3.56
C ARG A 125 -14.29 9.19 -5.08
N LEU A 126 -13.17 9.75 -5.53
CA LEU A 126 -12.83 9.97 -6.94
C LEU A 126 -11.66 9.09 -7.42
N ASP A 127 -11.31 8.05 -6.66
CA ASP A 127 -10.29 7.08 -7.06
C ASP A 127 -10.77 6.21 -8.23
N ALA A 128 -9.88 5.84 -9.15
CA ALA A 128 -10.23 5.04 -10.32
C ALA A 128 -10.94 3.73 -9.97
N THR A 129 -10.52 3.06 -8.88
CA THR A 129 -11.14 1.82 -8.40
C THR A 129 -12.55 2.00 -7.88
N ASN A 130 -13.02 3.24 -7.65
CA ASN A 130 -14.38 3.48 -7.17
C ASN A 130 -15.47 3.27 -8.23
N VAL A 131 -15.08 2.97 -9.48
CA VAL A 131 -15.95 2.52 -10.59
C VAL A 131 -16.51 1.10 -10.39
N LEU A 132 -16.04 0.36 -9.36
CA LEU A 132 -16.51 -0.98 -9.00
C LEU A 132 -18.03 -1.07 -8.89
N GLN A 133 -18.62 -1.94 -9.71
CA GLN A 133 -20.08 -2.09 -9.84
C GLN A 133 -20.72 -2.90 -8.71
N ASN A 134 -20.09 -4.01 -8.30
CA ASN A 134 -20.68 -5.02 -7.42
C ASN A 134 -19.88 -5.16 -6.11
N LYS A 135 -19.90 -4.13 -5.27
CA LYS A 135 -19.22 -4.15 -3.96
C LYS A 135 -19.99 -5.06 -2.98
N ALA A 136 -19.31 -6.04 -2.40
CA ALA A 136 -19.82 -6.89 -1.33
C ALA A 136 -19.63 -6.27 0.06
N VAL A 137 -18.46 -5.68 0.29
CA VAL A 137 -18.05 -5.02 1.54
C VAL A 137 -17.11 -3.87 1.18
N THR A 138 -17.18 -2.76 1.90
CA THR A 138 -16.16 -1.71 1.87
C THR A 138 -15.39 -1.69 3.18
N ILE A 139 -14.09 -1.38 3.15
CA ILE A 139 -13.26 -1.29 4.35
C ILE A 139 -12.62 0.09 4.43
N ILE A 140 -12.73 0.70 5.60
CA ILE A 140 -12.07 1.93 6.00
C ILE A 140 -11.01 1.57 7.05
N THR A 141 -9.75 1.49 6.62
CA THR A 141 -8.59 1.12 7.46
C THR A 141 -8.15 2.29 8.35
N LYS A 142 -7.02 2.14 9.06
CA LYS A 142 -6.42 3.22 9.84
C LYS A 142 -6.25 4.52 9.05
N MET A 143 -6.73 5.61 9.64
CA MET A 143 -6.50 6.98 9.19
C MET A 143 -5.26 7.61 9.81
N GLY A 144 -4.66 8.51 9.05
CA GLY A 144 -3.63 9.46 9.47
C GLY A 144 -3.58 10.60 8.45
N LEU A 145 -2.72 11.58 8.69
CA LEU A 145 -2.45 12.64 7.73
C LEU A 145 -1.52 12.11 6.63
N ASP A 146 -2.01 12.06 5.39
CA ASP A 146 -1.18 11.80 4.20
C ASP A 146 -1.86 12.37 2.94
N HIS A 147 -1.06 12.68 1.91
CA HIS A 147 -1.51 13.29 0.64
C HIS A 147 -2.38 14.56 0.81
N GLN A 148 -2.07 15.41 1.80
CA GLN A 148 -2.89 16.56 2.18
C GLN A 148 -3.25 17.49 1.00
N SER A 149 -2.31 17.69 0.08
CA SER A 149 -2.49 18.48 -1.15
C SER A 149 -3.59 17.99 -2.10
N PHE A 150 -4.10 16.77 -1.91
CA PHE A 150 -5.20 16.18 -2.68
C PHE A 150 -6.44 15.86 -1.84
N LEU A 151 -6.27 15.60 -0.54
CA LEU A 151 -7.31 15.01 0.31
C LEU A 151 -7.87 15.93 1.40
N GLY A 152 -7.20 17.05 1.67
CA GLY A 152 -7.52 17.95 2.79
C GLY A 152 -6.40 18.02 3.83
N ASN A 153 -6.42 19.05 4.66
CA ASN A 153 -5.43 19.29 5.70
C ASN A 153 -5.86 18.74 7.07
N THR A 154 -7.12 18.32 7.26
CA THR A 154 -7.60 17.69 8.49
C THR A 154 -7.91 16.20 8.30
N ILE A 155 -7.92 15.45 9.41
CA ILE A 155 -8.22 14.01 9.39
C ILE A 155 -9.68 13.74 9.00
N GLU A 156 -10.59 14.67 9.27
CA GLU A 156 -12.01 14.64 8.90
C GLU A 156 -12.22 14.84 7.39
N GLU A 157 -11.47 15.74 6.75
CA GLU A 157 -11.49 15.92 5.29
C GLU A 157 -11.00 14.65 4.59
N ILE A 158 -9.85 14.13 5.04
CA ILE A 158 -9.24 12.89 4.56
C ILE A 158 -10.20 11.70 4.78
N ALA A 159 -10.87 11.62 5.94
CA ALA A 159 -11.87 10.60 6.23
C ALA A 159 -13.10 10.69 5.32
N ARG A 160 -13.63 11.90 5.07
CA ARG A 160 -14.76 12.12 4.15
C ARG A 160 -14.40 11.73 2.71
N GLN A 161 -13.18 12.01 2.25
CA GLN A 161 -12.72 11.57 0.93
C GLN A 161 -12.59 10.04 0.83
N LYS A 162 -12.13 9.38 1.88
CA LYS A 162 -11.99 7.90 1.94
C LYS A 162 -13.34 7.19 2.07
N ALA A 163 -14.25 7.72 2.89
CA ALA A 163 -15.61 7.20 3.06
C ALA A 163 -16.41 7.13 1.74
N GLY A 164 -16.09 7.97 0.74
CA GLY A 164 -16.73 7.95 -0.57
C GLY A 164 -16.60 6.65 -1.40
N ILE A 165 -15.89 5.62 -0.91
CA ILE A 165 -15.98 4.26 -1.48
C ILE A 165 -17.26 3.51 -1.10
N MET A 166 -17.91 3.89 0.00
CA MET A 166 -19.09 3.24 0.57
C MET A 166 -20.29 3.34 -0.38
N ARG A 167 -21.23 2.41 -0.27
CA ARG A 167 -22.44 2.35 -1.10
C ARG A 167 -23.66 2.01 -0.26
N ALA A 168 -24.82 2.52 -0.65
CA ALA A 168 -26.10 2.20 -0.03
C ALA A 168 -26.32 0.68 0.05
N GLY A 169 -26.70 0.16 1.22
CA GLY A 169 -26.91 -1.27 1.45
C GLY A 169 -25.66 -2.18 1.37
N VAL A 170 -24.45 -1.62 1.20
CA VAL A 170 -23.19 -2.38 1.23
C VAL A 170 -22.47 -2.10 2.55
N PRO A 171 -22.27 -3.10 3.43
CA PRO A 171 -21.72 -2.88 4.77
C PRO A 171 -20.28 -2.36 4.71
N CYS A 172 -19.96 -1.46 5.64
CA CYS A 172 -18.65 -0.86 5.76
C CYS A 172 -17.95 -1.32 7.04
N VAL A 173 -16.81 -2.01 6.92
CA VAL A 173 -15.94 -2.30 8.06
C VAL A 173 -15.06 -1.11 8.35
N LEU A 174 -15.04 -0.62 9.59
CA LEU A 174 -14.17 0.45 10.06
C LEU A 174 -13.17 -0.10 11.08
N ASP A 175 -11.88 0.18 10.89
CA ASP A 175 -10.83 -0.10 11.86
C ASP A 175 -11.16 0.59 13.20
N LYS A 176 -11.39 -0.23 14.24
CA LYS A 176 -11.84 0.22 15.57
C LYS A 176 -10.82 1.10 16.30
N SER A 177 -9.56 1.14 15.85
CA SER A 177 -8.52 1.99 16.41
C SER A 177 -8.51 3.41 15.82
N ASN A 178 -9.39 3.72 14.86
CA ASN A 178 -9.60 5.08 14.39
C ASN A 178 -10.16 5.98 15.51
N PRO A 179 -9.72 7.26 15.58
CA PRO A 179 -10.14 8.15 16.65
C PRO A 179 -11.59 8.63 16.47
N PRO A 180 -12.23 9.19 17.52
CA PRO A 180 -13.66 9.51 17.52
C PRO A 180 -14.12 10.44 16.40
N GLU A 181 -13.29 11.40 15.99
CA GLU A 181 -13.53 12.34 14.89
C GLU A 181 -13.65 11.64 13.53
N VAL A 182 -12.73 10.72 13.21
CA VAL A 182 -12.81 9.86 12.02
C VAL A 182 -14.07 9.01 12.06
N ARG A 183 -14.33 8.38 13.21
CA ARG A 183 -15.52 7.54 13.39
C ARG A 183 -16.81 8.31 13.15
N LYS A 184 -16.96 9.51 13.72
CA LYS A 184 -18.13 10.39 13.51
C LYS A 184 -18.33 10.72 12.03
N VAL A 185 -17.26 11.03 11.28
CA VAL A 185 -17.35 11.34 9.85
C VAL A 185 -17.83 10.14 9.04
N VAL A 186 -17.29 8.95 9.31
CA VAL A 186 -17.68 7.71 8.61
C VAL A 186 -19.11 7.29 8.96
N GLU A 187 -19.51 7.34 10.23
CA GLU A 187 -20.88 7.04 10.67
C GLU A 187 -21.92 8.05 10.14
N ALA A 188 -21.57 9.35 10.08
CA ALA A 188 -22.43 10.37 9.48
C ALA A 188 -22.63 10.14 7.98
N TYR A 189 -21.57 9.83 7.24
CA TYR A 189 -21.67 9.52 5.81
C TYR A 189 -22.42 8.21 5.54
N ALA A 190 -22.25 7.20 6.40
CA ALA A 190 -23.03 5.95 6.31
C ALA A 190 -24.54 6.21 6.44
N LYS A 191 -24.92 7.06 7.39
CA LYS A 191 -26.30 7.51 7.59
C LYS A 191 -26.83 8.32 6.41
N GLU A 192 -26.01 9.18 5.80
CA GLU A 192 -26.34 9.95 4.59
C GLU A 192 -26.69 9.04 3.41
N ILE A 193 -25.90 8.00 3.16
CA ILE A 193 -26.09 7.09 2.00
C ILE A 193 -26.95 5.85 2.28
N GLY A 194 -27.41 5.65 3.52
CA GLY A 194 -28.17 4.47 3.91
C GLY A 194 -27.36 3.17 3.90
N THR A 195 -26.28 3.10 4.68
CA THR A 195 -25.56 1.86 4.96
C THR A 195 -25.07 1.75 6.40
N GLU A 196 -24.62 0.56 6.80
CA GLU A 196 -24.14 0.23 8.14
C GLU A 196 -22.60 0.35 8.26
N VAL A 197 -22.13 0.79 9.43
CA VAL A 197 -20.72 0.77 9.82
C VAL A 197 -20.52 -0.28 10.92
N ILE A 198 -19.69 -1.26 10.63
CA ILE A 198 -19.35 -2.37 11.52
C ILE A 198 -17.91 -2.15 11.98
N LEU A 199 -17.68 -2.03 13.28
CA LEU A 199 -16.32 -1.91 13.82
C LEU A 199 -15.60 -3.25 13.74
N SER A 200 -14.32 -3.24 13.35
CA SER A 200 -13.49 -4.45 13.29
C SER A 200 -13.35 -5.11 14.67
N SER A 201 -13.84 -6.33 14.83
CA SER A 201 -13.73 -7.07 16.10
C SER A 201 -12.41 -7.82 16.21
N THR A 202 -11.77 -7.76 17.38
CA THR A 202 -10.75 -8.75 17.78
C THR A 202 -11.37 -9.99 18.40
N ASP A 203 -12.63 -9.88 18.82
CA ASP A 203 -13.28 -10.80 19.74
C ASP A 203 -14.06 -11.79 18.86
N SER A 204 -13.42 -12.90 18.51
CA SER A 204 -13.98 -13.93 17.63
C SER A 204 -13.16 -15.21 17.71
N SER A 205 -13.83 -16.37 17.61
CA SER A 205 -13.17 -17.68 17.74
C SER A 205 -12.02 -17.92 16.76
N PHE A 206 -12.01 -17.24 15.61
CA PHE A 206 -10.89 -17.29 14.67
C PHE A 206 -9.62 -16.62 15.22
N LEU A 207 -9.78 -15.46 15.85
CA LEU A 207 -8.68 -14.70 16.43
C LEU A 207 -8.29 -15.30 17.79
N ASP A 208 -9.21 -15.94 18.51
CA ASP A 208 -8.92 -16.73 19.72
C ASP A 208 -8.03 -17.96 19.40
N GLU A 209 -8.10 -18.51 18.18
CA GLU A 209 -7.20 -19.57 17.68
C GLU A 209 -5.79 -19.05 17.28
N LEU A 210 -5.57 -17.73 17.30
CA LEU A 210 -4.30 -17.09 16.94
C LEU A 210 -3.68 -16.39 18.16
N SER A 211 -2.40 -16.67 18.44
CA SER A 211 -1.67 -15.86 19.44
C SER A 211 -1.47 -14.44 18.90
N GLN A 212 -2.05 -13.46 19.58
CA GLN A 212 -1.86 -12.04 19.29
C GLN A 212 -0.37 -11.64 19.36
N ASP A 213 0.42 -12.27 20.23
CA ASP A 213 1.86 -11.98 20.42
C ASP A 213 2.72 -12.31 19.18
N ASN A 214 2.20 -13.11 18.24
CA ASN A 214 2.83 -13.38 16.95
C ASN A 214 2.64 -12.23 15.94
N PHE A 215 1.82 -11.22 16.23
CA PHE A 215 1.51 -10.12 15.34
C PHE A 215 1.86 -8.77 15.98
N GLU A 216 2.51 -7.90 15.21
CA GLU A 216 2.69 -6.52 15.65
C GLU A 216 1.33 -5.81 15.79
N PRO A 217 1.14 -4.88 16.75
CA PRO A 217 -0.20 -4.39 17.11
C PRO A 217 -1.03 -3.83 15.95
N HIS A 218 -0.37 -3.21 14.96
CA HIS A 218 -1.00 -2.69 13.75
C HIS A 218 -1.42 -3.81 12.78
N GLN A 219 -0.67 -4.92 12.69
CA GLN A 219 -1.05 -6.08 11.90
C GLN A 219 -2.20 -6.85 12.55
N TRP A 220 -2.30 -6.88 13.87
CA TRP A 220 -3.45 -7.45 14.57
C TRP A 220 -4.76 -6.69 14.25
N GLN A 221 -4.74 -5.34 14.23
CA GLN A 221 -5.90 -4.56 13.78
C GLN A 221 -6.18 -4.74 12.27
N ASN A 222 -5.15 -4.83 11.43
CA ASN A 222 -5.33 -5.17 10.01
C ASN A 222 -6.04 -6.52 9.84
N LEU A 223 -5.58 -7.55 10.55
CA LEU A 223 -6.19 -8.88 10.51
C LEU A 223 -7.63 -8.87 11.03
N ALA A 224 -7.93 -8.15 12.11
CA ALA A 224 -9.28 -7.96 12.62
C ALA A 224 -10.21 -7.30 11.57
N CYS A 225 -9.73 -6.28 10.85
CA CYS A 225 -10.46 -5.64 9.75
C CYS A 225 -10.72 -6.63 8.60
N ALA A 226 -9.66 -7.34 8.17
CA ALA A 226 -9.74 -8.32 7.10
C ALA A 226 -10.69 -9.46 7.44
N TYR A 227 -10.63 -10.03 8.65
CA TYR A 227 -11.50 -11.12 9.07
C TYR A 227 -12.96 -10.68 9.20
N THR A 228 -13.21 -9.50 9.79
CA THR A 228 -14.57 -8.91 9.86
C THR A 228 -15.18 -8.75 8.46
N ALA A 229 -14.40 -8.23 7.50
CA ALA A 229 -14.86 -8.06 6.12
C ALA A 229 -14.98 -9.38 5.35
N PHE A 230 -14.09 -10.34 5.59
CA PHE A 230 -14.16 -11.69 5.04
C PHE A 230 -15.47 -12.38 5.48
N HIS A 231 -15.79 -12.33 6.78
CA HIS A 231 -17.01 -12.92 7.34
C HIS A 231 -18.30 -12.34 6.72
N LEU A 232 -18.31 -11.03 6.46
CA LEU A 232 -19.44 -10.35 5.79
C LEU A 232 -19.53 -10.66 4.27
N ALA A 233 -18.38 -10.88 3.62
CA ALA A 233 -18.33 -11.13 2.18
C ALA A 233 -18.58 -12.61 1.82
N TYR A 234 -18.14 -13.55 2.66
CA TYR A 234 -18.15 -14.99 2.40
C TYR A 234 -19.53 -15.61 2.69
N THR A 235 -20.21 -16.05 1.64
CA THR A 235 -21.61 -16.55 1.71
C THR A 235 -21.74 -18.05 1.46
N LYS A 236 -20.66 -18.83 1.49
CA LYS A 236 -20.71 -20.31 1.35
C LYS A 236 -21.01 -20.93 2.72
N SER A 237 -21.78 -22.01 2.76
CA SER A 237 -22.30 -22.61 4.01
C SER A 237 -21.27 -23.41 4.81
N GLU A 238 -20.15 -23.81 4.20
CA GLU A 238 -19.04 -24.48 4.89
C GLU A 238 -18.17 -23.45 5.62
N SER A 239 -17.98 -23.62 6.92
CA SER A 239 -17.12 -22.76 7.74
C SER A 239 -15.63 -23.05 7.45
N PRO A 240 -14.86 -22.09 6.89
CA PRO A 240 -13.49 -22.33 6.44
C PRO A 240 -12.45 -22.14 7.55
N LEU A 241 -12.85 -21.84 8.79
CA LEU A 241 -11.99 -21.39 9.91
C LEU A 241 -10.67 -22.17 10.04
N HIS A 242 -10.75 -23.51 10.05
CA HIS A 242 -9.59 -24.41 10.15
C HIS A 242 -8.55 -24.25 9.03
N ARG A 243 -8.94 -23.67 7.88
CA ARG A 243 -8.05 -23.34 6.75
C ARG A 243 -7.51 -21.90 6.82
N LEU A 244 -8.20 -21.00 7.52
CA LEU A 244 -7.82 -19.59 7.62
C LEU A 244 -6.58 -19.38 8.48
N SER A 245 -6.44 -20.10 9.61
CA SER A 245 -5.34 -19.87 10.56
C SER A 245 -3.96 -20.15 9.94
N PRO A 246 -3.71 -21.33 9.32
CA PRO A 246 -2.47 -21.56 8.58
C PRO A 246 -2.27 -20.60 7.40
N ALA A 247 -3.34 -20.21 6.71
CA ALA A 247 -3.25 -19.28 5.58
C ALA A 247 -2.78 -17.89 6.04
N VAL A 248 -3.31 -17.37 7.15
CA VAL A 248 -2.97 -16.06 7.73
C VAL A 248 -1.56 -16.05 8.34
N GLN A 249 -1.16 -17.12 9.04
CA GLN A 249 0.15 -17.22 9.69
C GLN A 249 1.32 -17.26 8.70
N ASN A 250 1.10 -17.73 7.46
CA ASN A 250 2.14 -17.91 6.44
C ASN A 250 2.15 -16.80 5.37
N ILE A 251 1.46 -15.68 5.58
CA ILE A 251 1.50 -14.54 4.65
C ILE A 251 2.86 -13.85 4.74
N ASN A 252 3.65 -13.97 3.68
CA ASN A 252 4.70 -13.00 3.38
C ASN A 252 4.04 -11.82 2.65
N TRP A 253 4.14 -10.61 3.21
CA TRP A 253 3.71 -9.38 2.54
C TRP A 253 4.94 -8.47 2.31
N PRO A 254 5.55 -8.52 1.12
CA PRO A 254 6.83 -7.86 0.86
C PRO A 254 6.86 -6.36 1.18
N GLY A 255 7.99 -5.93 1.76
CA GLY A 255 8.21 -4.56 2.22
C GLY A 255 7.36 -4.12 3.41
N ARG A 256 6.84 -5.05 4.23
CA ARG A 256 6.36 -4.76 5.59
C ARG A 256 7.09 -5.63 6.60
N LEU A 257 7.96 -5.02 7.40
CA LEU A 257 8.86 -5.66 8.36
C LEU A 257 9.58 -6.91 7.79
N GLN A 258 9.96 -6.85 6.52
CA GLN A 258 10.47 -8.01 5.78
C GLN A 258 11.96 -8.21 6.06
N ILE A 259 12.29 -9.26 6.82
CA ILE A 259 13.66 -9.73 6.98
C ILE A 259 14.17 -10.31 5.65
N THR A 260 15.27 -9.79 5.14
CA THR A 260 15.86 -10.17 3.83
C THR A 260 17.38 -10.22 3.93
N ASP A 261 18.05 -11.14 3.24
CA ASP A 261 19.50 -11.12 3.13
C ASP A 261 19.97 -10.26 1.95
N ILE A 262 21.09 -9.56 2.13
CA ILE A 262 21.77 -8.77 1.09
C ILE A 262 23.18 -9.31 0.82
N LYS A 263 23.37 -10.61 1.06
CA LYS A 263 24.67 -11.28 1.01
C LYS A 263 25.28 -11.24 -0.38
N SER A 264 24.46 -11.41 -1.42
CA SER A 264 24.88 -11.30 -2.83
C SER A 264 25.26 -9.88 -3.26
N LEU A 265 24.83 -8.84 -2.52
CA LEU A 265 25.13 -7.43 -2.79
C LEU A 265 26.32 -6.88 -1.97
N THR A 266 26.58 -7.44 -0.79
CA THR A 266 27.50 -6.84 0.21
C THR A 266 28.47 -7.80 0.88
N GLY A 267 28.27 -9.12 0.76
CA GLY A 267 29.04 -10.11 1.51
C GLY A 267 28.67 -10.24 3.00
N ARG A 268 27.78 -9.39 3.54
CA ARG A 268 27.25 -9.47 4.91
C ARG A 268 26.51 -10.80 5.14
N GLN A 269 26.56 -11.34 6.36
CA GLN A 269 25.88 -12.61 6.70
C GLN A 269 24.57 -12.39 7.46
N GLU A 270 24.49 -11.31 8.23
CA GLU A 270 23.33 -10.92 9.03
C GLU A 270 22.28 -10.26 8.12
N PRO A 271 20.99 -10.63 8.20
CA PRO A 271 19.97 -10.03 7.36
C PRO A 271 19.70 -8.56 7.73
N VAL A 272 18.88 -7.92 6.92
CA VAL A 272 18.40 -6.54 7.11
C VAL A 272 16.88 -6.52 7.17
N LEU A 273 16.32 -5.50 7.84
CA LEU A 273 14.88 -5.25 7.88
C LEU A 273 14.49 -4.30 6.74
N LEU A 274 13.55 -4.69 5.88
CA LEU A 274 12.96 -3.83 4.84
C LEU A 274 11.54 -3.41 5.24
N ASP A 275 11.25 -2.10 5.28
CA ASP A 275 9.89 -1.63 5.53
C ASP A 275 9.53 -0.35 4.75
N GLY A 276 8.30 -0.32 4.23
CA GLY A 276 7.76 0.79 3.46
C GLY A 276 7.26 1.99 4.26
N ALA A 277 7.62 2.17 5.54
CA ALA A 277 7.25 3.31 6.37
C ALA A 277 7.67 4.65 5.73
N HIS A 278 6.71 5.56 5.56
CA HIS A 278 6.86 6.78 4.74
C HIS A 278 5.89 7.92 5.15
N ASN A 279 5.35 7.83 6.36
CA ASN A 279 4.55 8.86 7.05
C ASN A 279 4.67 8.65 8.57
N THR A 280 4.34 9.66 9.38
CA THR A 280 4.51 9.66 10.86
C THR A 280 4.00 8.38 11.53
N GLN A 281 2.79 7.94 11.18
CA GLN A 281 2.14 6.76 11.79
C GLN A 281 2.79 5.43 11.39
N SER A 282 3.32 5.32 10.16
CA SER A 282 4.08 4.12 9.76
C SER A 282 5.50 4.15 10.34
N ALA A 283 6.09 5.33 10.51
CA ALA A 283 7.37 5.51 11.19
C ALA A 283 7.29 5.17 12.68
N GLU A 284 6.24 5.60 13.39
CA GLU A 284 5.94 5.22 14.79
C GLU A 284 5.83 3.70 14.98
N ALA A 285 5.15 3.01 14.05
CA ALA A 285 5.01 1.56 14.07
C ALA A 285 6.34 0.83 13.80
N LEU A 286 7.15 1.32 12.86
CA LEU A 286 8.48 0.77 12.56
C LEU A 286 9.47 1.03 13.70
N GLY A 287 9.47 2.23 14.27
CA GLY A 287 10.29 2.60 15.43
C GLY A 287 10.03 1.69 16.61
N SER A 288 8.77 1.52 16.99
CA SER A 288 8.34 0.62 18.07
C SER A 288 8.81 -0.82 17.86
N TYR A 289 8.85 -1.30 16.61
CA TYR A 289 9.42 -2.61 16.27
C TYR A 289 10.95 -2.64 16.40
N VAL A 290 11.65 -1.65 15.84
CA VAL A 290 13.11 -1.56 15.87
C VAL A 290 13.63 -1.44 17.32
N ASP A 291 12.98 -0.63 18.14
CA ASP A 291 13.28 -0.48 19.57
C ASP A 291 13.08 -1.77 20.35
N SER A 292 11.94 -2.45 20.15
CA SER A 292 11.58 -3.65 20.94
C SER A 292 12.29 -4.92 20.47
N LYS A 293 12.69 -5.04 19.20
CA LYS A 293 13.28 -6.27 18.64
C LYS A 293 14.77 -6.14 18.29
N LEU A 294 15.22 -4.97 17.81
CA LEU A 294 16.59 -4.78 17.28
C LEU A 294 17.52 -4.03 18.25
N ARG A 295 17.06 -2.99 18.96
CA ARG A 295 17.87 -2.19 19.92
C ARG A 295 18.15 -2.91 21.25
N LYS A 296 18.56 -4.17 21.20
CA LYS A 296 18.88 -4.97 22.38
C LYS A 296 19.95 -4.26 23.22
N GLN A 297 19.63 -4.00 24.49
CA GLN A 297 20.51 -3.34 25.48
C GLN A 297 21.06 -1.96 25.04
N GLY A 298 20.30 -1.21 24.22
CA GLY A 298 20.73 0.12 23.74
C GLY A 298 21.63 0.08 22.51
N GLY A 299 21.64 -1.03 21.76
CA GLY A 299 22.42 -1.15 20.52
C GLY A 299 22.04 -0.12 19.44
N ARG A 300 23.07 0.43 18.79
CA ARG A 300 23.00 1.29 17.60
C ARG A 300 22.24 0.60 16.44
N VAL A 301 21.45 1.36 15.69
CA VAL A 301 20.87 0.94 14.42
C VAL A 301 21.52 1.68 13.25
N THR A 302 21.70 0.98 12.14
CA THR A 302 22.17 1.53 10.87
C THR A 302 20.99 1.67 9.92
N TRP A 303 20.71 2.88 9.47
CA TRP A 303 19.58 3.17 8.58
C TRP A 303 20.06 3.41 7.15
N VAL A 304 19.32 2.87 6.18
CA VAL A 304 19.39 3.29 4.77
C VAL A 304 18.03 3.90 4.41
N LEU A 305 18.02 5.20 4.14
CA LEU A 305 16.79 5.98 4.01
C LEU A 305 16.67 6.65 2.64
N ALA A 306 15.47 6.59 2.07
CA ALA A 306 15.03 7.43 0.97
C ALA A 306 13.61 7.90 1.25
N ALA A 307 13.25 9.13 0.86
CA ALA A 307 11.90 9.65 0.99
C ALA A 307 11.39 10.16 -0.36
N SER A 308 10.09 10.13 -0.60
CA SER A 308 9.49 10.80 -1.76
C SER A 308 9.42 12.31 -1.55
N GLN A 309 9.50 13.09 -2.63
CA GLN A 309 9.31 14.54 -2.60
C GLN A 309 8.00 14.94 -1.89
N GLY A 310 8.06 16.00 -1.09
CA GLY A 310 6.89 16.53 -0.36
C GLY A 310 6.48 15.74 0.89
N LYS A 311 7.26 14.74 1.33
CA LYS A 311 7.07 14.09 2.64
C LYS A 311 7.63 14.93 3.79
N GLU A 312 6.96 14.87 4.93
CA GLU A 312 7.33 15.55 6.16
C GLU A 312 8.38 14.68 6.90
N LEU A 313 9.63 15.14 6.97
CA LEU A 313 10.76 14.36 7.48
C LEU A 313 10.92 14.39 9.00
N GLU A 314 10.62 15.49 9.68
CA GLU A 314 10.74 15.59 11.14
C GLU A 314 9.80 14.57 11.80
N GLY A 315 8.56 14.52 11.34
CA GLY A 315 7.55 13.55 11.75
C GLY A 315 7.86 12.10 11.38
N ILE A 316 8.79 11.82 10.46
CA ILE A 316 9.26 10.46 10.18
C ILE A 316 10.48 10.13 11.05
N LEU A 317 11.54 10.95 10.98
CA LEU A 317 12.83 10.64 11.59
C LEU A 317 12.78 10.60 13.11
N LYS A 318 11.97 11.44 13.76
CA LYS A 318 11.80 11.45 15.24
C LYS A 318 11.27 10.14 15.84
N HIS A 319 10.71 9.25 15.01
CA HIS A 319 10.22 7.93 15.40
C HIS A 319 11.17 6.80 14.99
N LEU A 320 12.23 7.08 14.21
CA LEU A 320 13.15 6.05 13.70
C LEU A 320 14.56 6.22 14.28
N VAL A 321 15.11 7.44 14.21
CA VAL A 321 16.53 7.71 14.39
C VAL A 321 16.81 8.18 15.82
N HIS A 322 17.70 7.49 16.52
CA HIS A 322 18.18 7.86 17.87
C HIS A 322 19.60 8.48 17.80
N PRO A 323 20.05 9.28 18.79
CA PRO A 323 21.31 10.02 18.72
C PRO A 323 22.58 9.19 18.45
N ASP A 324 22.60 7.91 18.83
CA ASP A 324 23.73 6.99 18.59
C ASP A 324 23.67 6.28 17.22
N ASP A 325 22.60 6.47 16.44
CA ASP A 325 22.40 5.82 15.12
C ASP A 325 23.33 6.36 14.04
N ILE A 326 23.40 5.63 12.93
CA ILE A 326 24.05 6.09 11.70
C ILE A 326 23.09 5.97 10.52
N VAL A 327 23.15 6.90 9.57
CA VAL A 327 22.19 7.04 8.46
C VAL A 327 22.92 7.22 7.13
N ALA A 328 22.73 6.28 6.21
CA ALA A 328 22.93 6.52 4.78
C ALA A 328 21.64 7.08 4.18
N ALA A 329 21.73 8.18 3.43
CA ALA A 329 20.65 8.66 2.59
C ALA A 329 20.93 8.37 1.12
N VAL A 330 19.89 7.97 0.39
CA VAL A 330 19.97 7.57 -1.02
C VAL A 330 18.69 7.94 -1.77
N LEU A 331 18.80 8.16 -3.07
CA LEU A 331 17.67 8.34 -3.98
C LEU A 331 17.22 6.97 -4.49
N PHE A 332 15.91 6.69 -4.42
CA PHE A 332 15.32 5.55 -5.14
C PHE A 332 15.21 5.86 -6.65
N GLY A 333 15.15 4.80 -7.46
CA GLY A 333 15.16 4.87 -8.92
C GLY A 333 13.84 5.32 -9.57
N PRO A 334 13.79 5.43 -10.91
CA PRO A 334 12.57 5.74 -11.64
C PRO A 334 11.47 4.68 -11.40
N VAL A 335 10.26 5.12 -11.06
CA VAL A 335 9.13 4.21 -10.79
C VAL A 335 8.32 3.98 -12.06
N ASP A 336 8.20 2.71 -12.47
CA ASP A 336 7.62 2.32 -13.76
C ASP A 336 6.13 2.67 -13.89
N GLY A 337 5.78 3.51 -14.86
CA GLY A 337 4.41 4.04 -15.01
C GLY A 337 4.02 5.08 -13.94
N MET A 338 4.97 5.59 -13.15
CA MET A 338 4.74 6.67 -12.18
C MET A 338 5.79 7.80 -12.24
N PRO A 339 6.08 8.41 -13.41
CA PRO A 339 7.18 9.38 -13.57
C PRO A 339 7.03 10.68 -12.75
N TRP A 340 5.86 10.96 -12.16
CA TRP A 340 5.68 12.07 -11.22
C TRP A 340 6.15 11.74 -9.80
N VAL A 341 6.40 10.47 -9.48
CA VAL A 341 7.04 10.05 -8.22
C VAL A 341 8.52 10.34 -8.35
N GLN A 342 9.02 11.20 -7.48
CA GLN A 342 10.41 11.67 -7.49
C GLN A 342 11.00 11.50 -6.08
N PRO A 343 12.28 11.07 -5.97
CA PRO A 343 12.96 10.99 -4.68
C PRO A 343 13.32 12.38 -4.16
N MET A 344 13.36 12.50 -2.84
CA MET A 344 13.96 13.64 -2.15
C MET A 344 15.49 13.57 -2.27
N SER A 345 16.18 14.73 -2.24
CA SER A 345 17.63 14.76 -2.17
C SER A 345 18.13 14.12 -0.88
N ALA A 346 19.23 13.36 -0.97
CA ALA A 346 19.92 12.80 0.19
C ALA A 346 20.31 13.89 1.20
N GLU A 347 20.84 15.03 0.71
CA GLU A 347 21.09 16.26 1.47
C GLU A 347 19.94 16.65 2.42
N ASN A 348 18.69 16.66 1.95
CA ASN A 348 17.54 17.03 2.79
C ASN A 348 17.28 16.00 3.90
N ILE A 349 17.47 14.71 3.60
CA ILE A 349 17.30 13.61 4.56
C ILE A 349 18.40 13.67 5.63
N LEU A 350 19.65 13.92 5.23
CA LEU A 350 20.78 14.06 6.15
C LEU A 350 20.70 15.35 6.97
N ALA A 351 20.19 16.45 6.42
CA ALA A 351 19.93 17.68 7.15
C ALA A 351 18.86 17.48 8.25
N ALA A 352 17.78 16.76 7.94
CA ALA A 352 16.75 16.40 8.92
C ALA A 352 17.26 15.39 9.96
N ALA A 353 18.12 14.45 9.58
CA ALA A 353 18.81 13.55 10.53
C ALA A 353 19.78 14.32 11.46
N SER A 354 20.50 15.32 10.91
CA SER A 354 21.35 16.23 11.71
C SER A 354 20.52 17.02 12.72
N ALA A 355 19.37 17.55 12.30
CA ALA A 355 18.42 18.24 13.18
C ALA A 355 17.80 17.31 14.24
N SER A 356 17.76 16.01 13.99
CA SER A 356 17.36 14.95 14.94
C SER A 356 18.47 14.55 15.92
N GLY A 357 19.66 15.17 15.83
CA GLY A 357 20.77 15.02 16.80
C GLY A 357 21.99 14.24 16.32
N LEU A 358 22.05 13.81 15.05
CA LEU A 358 23.21 13.08 14.51
C LEU A 358 24.36 14.02 14.11
N ASN A 359 25.59 13.61 14.41
CA ASN A 359 26.80 14.30 13.98
C ASN A 359 27.13 13.96 12.52
N THR A 360 27.91 14.82 11.84
CA THR A 360 28.31 14.60 10.43
C THR A 360 29.11 13.32 10.20
N THR A 361 29.75 12.76 11.22
CA THR A 361 30.44 11.46 11.18
C THR A 361 29.51 10.24 11.21
N GLN A 362 28.22 10.46 11.48
CA GLN A 362 27.17 9.43 11.53
C GLN A 362 26.35 9.37 10.23
N LEU A 363 26.67 10.22 9.24
CA LEU A 363 25.86 10.50 8.06
C LEU A 363 26.64 10.16 6.78
N HIS A 364 25.97 9.55 5.80
CA HIS A 364 26.53 9.22 4.49
C HIS A 364 25.58 9.59 3.36
N ASP A 365 26.08 10.33 2.38
CA ASP A 365 25.36 10.65 1.15
C ASP A 365 25.82 9.70 0.04
N ALA A 366 24.94 8.77 -0.34
CA ALA A 366 25.20 7.83 -1.43
C ALA A 366 24.68 8.34 -2.79
N GLY A 367 24.06 9.54 -2.84
CA GLY A 367 23.40 10.06 -4.03
C GLY A 367 22.38 9.06 -4.59
N ALA A 368 22.62 8.56 -5.80
CA ALA A 368 21.81 7.54 -6.45
C ALA A 368 22.50 6.15 -6.52
N ASP A 369 23.64 5.95 -5.86
CA ASP A 369 24.33 4.65 -5.80
C ASP A 369 23.82 3.83 -4.61
N LEU A 370 22.69 3.14 -4.81
CA LEU A 370 22.14 2.20 -3.83
C LEU A 370 23.13 1.08 -3.45
N PRO A 371 23.88 0.46 -4.39
CA PRO A 371 24.98 -0.42 -4.03
C PRO A 371 26.01 0.20 -3.07
N ASP A 372 26.30 1.50 -3.17
CA ASP A 372 27.17 2.19 -2.21
C ASP A 372 26.54 2.35 -0.83
N ALA A 373 25.29 2.83 -0.76
CA ALA A 373 24.55 2.93 0.49
C ALA A 373 24.51 1.57 1.24
N LEU A 374 24.31 0.47 0.52
CA LEU A 374 24.30 -0.89 1.06
C LEU A 374 25.69 -1.37 1.52
N ARG A 375 26.75 -1.11 0.74
CA ARG A 375 28.14 -1.47 1.13
C ARG A 375 28.61 -0.68 2.34
N TRP A 376 28.31 0.62 2.38
CA TRP A 376 28.62 1.50 3.52
C TRP A 376 27.87 1.02 4.76
N ALA A 377 26.56 0.80 4.68
CA ALA A 377 25.75 0.33 5.80
C ALA A 377 26.21 -1.05 6.30
N ALA A 378 26.52 -1.99 5.40
CA ALA A 378 27.07 -3.30 5.76
C ALA A 378 28.39 -3.20 6.55
N THR A 379 29.23 -2.22 6.22
CA THR A 379 30.52 -1.96 6.89
C THR A 379 30.33 -1.25 8.23
N ALA A 380 29.59 -0.13 8.25
CA ALA A 380 29.44 0.74 9.41
C ALA A 380 28.52 0.16 10.50
N ALA A 381 27.68 -0.81 10.15
CA ALA A 381 26.90 -1.59 11.12
C ALA A 381 27.75 -2.55 11.96
N ASP A 382 28.89 -3.04 11.46
CA ASP A 382 29.80 -3.99 12.12
C ASP A 382 29.06 -5.20 12.74
N GLY A 383 28.30 -5.92 11.91
CA GLY A 383 27.40 -7.03 12.34
C GLY A 383 26.11 -6.58 13.04
N GLY A 384 26.04 -5.33 13.53
CA GLY A 384 24.84 -4.72 14.10
C GLY A 384 23.66 -4.59 13.12
N PRO A 385 22.46 -4.23 13.61
CA PRO A 385 21.23 -4.22 12.82
C PRO A 385 21.22 -3.12 11.74
N ILE A 386 20.72 -3.48 10.55
CA ILE A 386 20.45 -2.56 9.45
C ILE A 386 18.94 -2.55 9.16
N VAL A 387 18.38 -1.36 8.98
CA VAL A 387 16.99 -1.13 8.58
C VAL A 387 16.96 -0.25 7.34
N ILE A 388 16.16 -0.64 6.34
CA ILE A 388 16.00 0.06 5.06
C ILE A 388 14.55 0.55 4.97
N ALA A 389 14.36 1.87 4.94
CA ALA A 389 13.05 2.50 5.17
C ALA A 389 12.88 3.88 4.53
N GLY A 390 11.76 4.55 4.82
CA GLY A 390 11.41 5.89 4.34
C GLY A 390 10.58 5.89 3.05
N SER A 391 10.71 4.84 2.22
CA SER A 391 10.03 4.72 0.94
C SER A 391 9.85 3.26 0.51
N LEU A 392 8.65 2.91 0.06
CA LEU A 392 8.37 1.64 -0.61
C LEU A 392 9.22 1.46 -1.89
N TYR A 393 9.61 2.56 -2.55
CA TYR A 393 10.39 2.52 -3.79
C TYR A 393 11.87 2.21 -3.53
N LEU A 394 12.42 2.56 -2.36
CA LEU A 394 13.74 2.07 -1.95
C LEU A 394 13.72 0.55 -1.66
N VAL A 395 12.66 0.07 -1.02
CA VAL A 395 12.45 -1.36 -0.79
C VAL A 395 12.29 -2.12 -2.11
N SER A 396 11.57 -1.53 -3.08
CA SER A 396 11.50 -2.01 -4.46
C SER A 396 12.90 -2.19 -5.06
N ASP A 397 13.72 -1.14 -5.07
CA ASP A 397 15.05 -1.19 -5.66
C ASP A 397 15.93 -2.26 -5.00
N VAL A 398 15.98 -2.32 -3.66
CA VAL A 398 16.76 -3.35 -2.95
C VAL A 398 16.32 -4.76 -3.36
N LEU A 399 15.02 -5.02 -3.49
CA LEU A 399 14.52 -6.32 -3.93
C LEU A 399 14.82 -6.61 -5.41
N ARG A 400 14.79 -5.60 -6.30
CA ARG A 400 15.25 -5.73 -7.70
C ARG A 400 16.74 -6.07 -7.77
N PHE A 401 17.58 -5.40 -6.98
CA PHE A 401 19.02 -5.66 -6.89
C PHE A 401 19.32 -7.06 -6.34
N VAL A 402 18.69 -7.47 -5.22
CA VAL A 402 18.85 -8.83 -4.65
C VAL A 402 18.43 -9.89 -5.65
N ARG A 403 17.29 -9.72 -6.34
CA ARG A 403 16.85 -10.65 -7.40
C ARG A 403 17.89 -10.77 -8.52
N THR A 404 18.39 -9.65 -9.02
CA THR A 404 19.35 -9.61 -10.13
C THR A 404 20.66 -10.32 -9.74
N ALA A 405 21.23 -10.04 -8.57
CA ALA A 405 22.43 -10.70 -8.08
C ALA A 405 22.24 -12.21 -7.80
N ASN A 406 21.01 -12.63 -7.44
CA ASN A 406 20.67 -14.03 -7.21
C ASN A 406 20.39 -14.81 -8.52
N ASP A 407 20.09 -14.14 -9.63
CA ASP A 407 20.03 -14.75 -10.97
C ASP A 407 21.38 -14.70 -11.73
N GLU A 408 22.23 -13.71 -11.43
CA GLU A 408 23.60 -13.61 -11.95
C GLU A 408 24.61 -14.51 -11.24
N THR A 409 24.36 -14.90 -9.98
CA THR A 409 25.19 -15.94 -9.32
C THR A 409 25.06 -17.26 -10.08
N PRO A 410 26.17 -17.91 -10.49
CA PRO A 410 26.10 -19.18 -11.18
C PRO A 410 25.35 -20.19 -10.33
N LYS A 411 24.21 -20.67 -10.85
CA LYS A 411 23.48 -21.82 -10.29
C LYS A 411 24.41 -23.02 -10.44
N ASP A 412 25.14 -23.32 -9.37
CA ASP A 412 26.11 -24.39 -9.34
C ASP A 412 25.40 -25.67 -9.76
N HIS A 413 25.75 -26.19 -10.93
CA HIS A 413 25.20 -27.42 -11.47
C HIS A 413 25.84 -28.61 -10.77
N GLY A 414 25.65 -28.65 -9.44
CA GLY A 414 26.05 -29.72 -8.56
C GLY A 414 25.59 -31.03 -9.19
N THR A 415 26.57 -31.87 -9.52
CA THR A 415 26.34 -33.07 -10.31
C THR A 415 25.45 -34.02 -9.54
N PHE A 416 24.15 -34.00 -9.85
CA PHE A 416 23.21 -35.02 -9.39
C PHE A 416 23.81 -36.38 -9.73
N PRO A 417 24.08 -37.26 -8.75
CA PRO A 417 24.62 -38.57 -9.03
C PRO A 417 23.55 -39.36 -9.79
N ILE A 418 23.73 -39.49 -11.11
CA ILE A 418 22.85 -40.28 -11.97
C ILE A 418 22.94 -41.72 -11.52
N ARG A 419 21.99 -42.14 -10.68
CA ARG A 419 21.88 -43.51 -10.17
C ARG A 419 21.42 -44.40 -11.30
N VAL A 420 22.36 -44.86 -12.12
CA VAL A 420 22.13 -45.84 -13.19
C VAL A 420 21.40 -47.06 -12.60
N PRO A 421 20.18 -47.39 -13.05
CA PRO A 421 19.47 -48.56 -12.55
C PRO A 421 20.26 -49.84 -12.85
N THR A 422 20.51 -50.65 -11.83
CA THR A 422 21.10 -51.98 -12.03
C THR A 422 20.01 -52.99 -12.39
N LYS A 423 20.41 -54.11 -12.99
CA LYS A 423 19.57 -54.87 -13.93
C LYS A 423 18.48 -55.76 -13.31
N ASN A 424 18.02 -55.46 -12.09
CA ASN A 424 17.18 -56.34 -11.28
C ASN A 424 15.72 -55.89 -11.09
N ASP A 425 15.38 -54.63 -11.38
CA ASP A 425 14.00 -54.13 -11.25
C ASP A 425 13.21 -54.37 -12.54
N GLN A 426 12.68 -55.59 -12.74
CA GLN A 426 11.77 -55.91 -13.84
C GLN A 426 10.64 -56.89 -13.45
N GLN A 427 9.48 -56.66 -14.09
CA GLN A 427 8.24 -57.46 -14.11
C GLN A 427 7.26 -57.32 -12.93
N PRO A 428 5.93 -57.38 -13.20
CA PRO A 428 5.26 -56.79 -14.36
C PRO A 428 3.98 -56.01 -13.99
N VAL A 429 3.44 -55.25 -14.97
CA VAL A 429 2.12 -54.62 -14.90
C VAL A 429 1.14 -55.42 -15.75
N GLU A 430 -0.03 -55.78 -15.21
CA GLU A 430 -1.16 -56.31 -15.98
C GLU A 430 -2.26 -55.25 -16.20
N HIS A 431 -3.12 -55.48 -17.19
CA HIS A 431 -4.05 -54.49 -17.75
C HIS A 431 -5.53 -54.88 -17.63
N SER A 432 -6.37 -53.86 -17.46
CA SER A 432 -7.79 -53.76 -17.87
C SER A 432 -8.86 -54.59 -17.15
N LYS A 433 -9.93 -53.93 -16.69
CA LYS A 433 -11.27 -53.91 -17.36
C LYS A 433 -12.27 -52.98 -16.64
N GLU A 434 -13.47 -52.86 -17.20
CA GLU A 434 -14.46 -51.81 -16.92
C GLU A 434 -15.70 -52.31 -16.14
N MET A 435 -16.29 -51.42 -15.32
CA MET A 435 -17.73 -51.39 -14.94
C MET A 435 -18.31 -52.61 -14.14
N PRO A 436 -19.56 -52.57 -13.62
CA PRO A 436 -20.63 -51.56 -13.73
C PRO A 436 -21.21 -51.05 -12.38
N LEU A 437 -22.40 -50.43 -12.46
CA LEU A 437 -23.27 -49.96 -11.37
C LEU A 437 -24.15 -51.08 -10.75
N ASP A 438 -24.83 -50.68 -9.66
CA ASP A 438 -26.23 -51.01 -9.29
C ASP A 438 -26.59 -52.06 -8.21
N LEU A 439 -27.55 -51.63 -7.36
CA LEU A 439 -28.62 -52.34 -6.60
C LEU A 439 -28.43 -52.91 -5.15
N LEU A 440 -29.24 -52.29 -4.25
CA LEU A 440 -30.10 -52.86 -3.17
C LEU A 440 -29.59 -53.20 -1.75
N GLU A 441 -30.28 -52.57 -0.77
CA GLU A 441 -30.98 -53.08 0.46
C GLU A 441 -30.33 -54.23 1.29
N SER A 442 -30.39 -54.28 2.64
CA SER A 442 -31.48 -53.90 3.56
C SER A 442 -31.06 -53.71 5.04
N ASP A 443 -31.88 -53.00 5.82
CA ASP A 443 -32.18 -53.05 7.28
C ASP A 443 -31.29 -53.84 8.29
N PHE A 444 -31.02 -53.25 9.46
CA PHE A 444 -31.82 -53.50 10.69
C PHE A 444 -31.54 -52.55 11.87
N LEU A 445 -32.48 -52.48 12.82
CA LEU A 445 -32.45 -51.65 14.05
C LEU A 445 -32.04 -52.48 15.29
N LEU A 446 -31.38 -51.85 16.28
CA LEU A 446 -31.87 -51.69 17.68
C LEU A 446 -30.78 -51.13 18.63
N ALA A 447 -31.18 -50.76 19.85
CA ALA A 447 -30.36 -50.09 20.89
C ALA A 447 -30.46 -50.84 22.26
N PRO A 448 -30.20 -50.21 23.43
CA PRO A 448 -28.90 -50.00 24.07
C PRO A 448 -28.81 -50.73 25.45
N PRO A 449 -27.76 -50.48 26.27
CA PRO A 449 -27.84 -50.74 27.71
C PRO A 449 -27.53 -49.55 28.65
N THR A 450 -28.21 -49.59 29.80
CA THR A 450 -28.11 -48.80 31.04
C THR A 450 -27.20 -49.50 32.08
N SER A 451 -26.79 -49.00 33.26
CA SER A 451 -26.64 -47.66 33.90
C SER A 451 -26.07 -47.82 35.34
N ARG A 452 -25.68 -46.71 36.01
CA ARG A 452 -25.33 -46.59 37.47
C ARG A 452 -23.97 -47.22 37.88
N SER A 453 -23.31 -46.89 39.00
CA SER A 453 -23.67 -46.06 40.18
C SER A 453 -22.46 -45.25 40.73
N SER A 454 -22.57 -43.94 40.99
CA SER A 454 -22.79 -43.31 42.32
C SER A 454 -21.54 -42.92 43.17
N SER A 455 -21.22 -41.62 43.23
CA SER A 455 -20.95 -40.87 44.49
C SER A 455 -20.88 -39.34 44.25
N LYS A 456 -21.07 -38.57 45.32
CA LYS A 456 -20.97 -37.10 45.50
C LYS A 456 -20.50 -36.89 46.97
N PRO A 457 -20.08 -35.69 47.45
CA PRO A 457 -20.22 -34.33 46.92
C PRO A 457 -18.82 -33.71 46.58
N SER A 458 -18.54 -32.43 46.34
CA SER A 458 -19.08 -31.13 46.82
C SER A 458 -19.49 -30.16 45.68
N GLU A 459 -19.95 -28.96 46.07
CA GLU A 459 -20.48 -27.90 45.20
C GLU A 459 -19.53 -26.69 45.19
N GLU A 460 -19.43 -26.01 44.05
CA GLU A 460 -19.48 -24.54 43.98
C GLU A 460 -19.82 -24.06 42.54
N SER A 461 -20.00 -22.76 42.35
CA SER A 461 -20.52 -22.09 41.14
C SER A 461 -19.74 -22.37 39.84
N GLY A 462 -20.31 -22.26 38.64
CA GLY A 462 -21.66 -21.85 38.24
C GLY A 462 -21.76 -21.76 36.69
N GLY A 463 -22.90 -22.09 36.10
CA GLY A 463 -22.98 -22.37 34.65
C GLY A 463 -23.24 -21.17 33.74
N SER A 464 -22.31 -20.85 32.82
CA SER A 464 -22.53 -19.87 31.74
C SER A 464 -21.79 -20.19 30.42
N VAL A 465 -22.06 -21.37 29.83
CA VAL A 465 -21.67 -21.68 28.43
C VAL A 465 -22.85 -22.29 27.67
N ARG A 466 -23.42 -23.38 28.20
CA ARG A 466 -24.54 -24.11 27.55
C ARG A 466 -25.87 -23.35 27.46
N GLN A 467 -26.02 -22.22 28.17
CA GLN A 467 -27.16 -21.31 28.00
C GLN A 467 -26.94 -20.20 26.96
N ALA A 468 -25.69 -19.81 26.67
CA ALA A 468 -25.40 -18.82 25.62
C ALA A 468 -25.78 -19.38 24.24
N MET A 469 -25.32 -20.60 23.95
CA MET A 469 -25.55 -21.32 22.69
C MET A 469 -27.04 -21.59 22.36
N LEU A 470 -27.93 -21.53 23.35
CA LEU A 470 -29.38 -21.68 23.18
C LEU A 470 -30.15 -20.34 23.13
N LYS A 471 -29.47 -19.21 23.32
CA LYS A 471 -30.09 -17.88 23.33
C LYS A 471 -30.15 -17.26 21.93
N GLU A 472 -29.10 -17.41 21.13
CA GLU A 472 -29.05 -16.87 19.76
C GLU A 472 -30.03 -17.57 18.81
N MET A 473 -30.16 -18.91 18.90
CA MET A 473 -31.08 -19.68 18.05
C MET A 473 -32.58 -19.40 18.30
N ARG A 474 -32.94 -18.49 19.21
CA ARG A 474 -34.34 -18.21 19.59
C ARG A 474 -34.85 -16.80 19.33
N VAL A 475 -34.00 -15.87 18.91
CA VAL A 475 -34.40 -14.47 18.63
C VAL A 475 -35.00 -14.32 17.22
N TYR A 476 -34.51 -15.07 16.23
CA TYR A 476 -34.88 -14.93 14.81
C TYR A 476 -35.93 -15.93 14.29
N ARG A 477 -36.95 -16.27 15.10
CA ARG A 477 -38.00 -17.22 14.65
C ARG A 477 -39.44 -16.91 15.06
N ASN A 478 -39.74 -15.69 15.50
CA ASN A 478 -41.10 -15.33 15.97
C ASN A 478 -41.55 -13.90 15.57
N SER A 479 -41.47 -13.57 14.28
CA SER A 479 -42.10 -12.39 13.68
C SER A 479 -42.84 -12.79 12.39
N ARG A 480 -44.13 -13.16 12.53
CA ARG A 480 -45.01 -13.43 11.38
C ARG A 480 -45.54 -12.12 10.79
N VAL A 481 -44.98 -11.69 9.67
CA VAL A 481 -45.61 -10.72 8.75
C VAL A 481 -45.49 -11.30 7.33
N PRO A 482 -46.56 -11.38 6.53
CA PRO A 482 -46.51 -11.98 5.19
C PRO A 482 -45.82 -11.05 4.18
N ALA A 483 -45.21 -11.64 3.15
CA ALA A 483 -44.65 -10.90 2.03
C ALA A 483 -45.76 -10.21 1.21
N PRO A 484 -45.62 -8.92 0.85
CA PRO A 484 -46.51 -8.27 -0.12
C PRO A 484 -46.31 -8.88 -1.51
N LYS A 485 -47.42 -9.03 -2.25
CA LYS A 485 -47.40 -9.23 -3.70
C LYS A 485 -47.81 -7.93 -4.40
N ASP A 486 -47.35 -7.82 -5.64
CA ASP A 486 -47.84 -6.95 -6.70
C ASP A 486 -47.64 -5.43 -6.53
N HIS A 487 -47.45 -4.74 -7.66
CA HIS A 487 -47.17 -3.31 -7.71
C HIS A 487 -48.45 -2.46 -7.57
N GLY A 488 -48.41 -1.45 -6.71
CA GLY A 488 -49.43 -0.39 -6.64
C GLY A 488 -48.80 1.00 -6.72
N PHE A 489 -49.08 1.75 -7.80
CA PHE A 489 -48.81 3.19 -7.85
C PHE A 489 -49.82 3.92 -6.96
N ILE A 490 -49.35 4.79 -6.06
CA ILE A 490 -50.23 5.72 -5.34
C ILE A 490 -50.69 6.82 -6.32
N PRO A 491 -52.00 7.04 -6.52
CA PRO A 491 -52.49 8.13 -7.36
C PRO A 491 -52.07 9.48 -6.77
N PHE A 492 -51.71 10.46 -7.61
CA PHE A 492 -51.31 11.80 -7.16
C PHE A 492 -52.36 12.46 -6.26
N SER A 493 -53.65 12.25 -6.55
CA SER A 493 -54.79 12.74 -5.76
C SER A 493 -54.93 12.11 -4.37
N ALA A 494 -54.19 11.04 -4.07
CA ALA A 494 -54.14 10.40 -2.75
C ALA A 494 -52.91 10.83 -1.92
N LEU A 495 -52.03 11.69 -2.46
CA LEU A 495 -50.94 12.30 -1.71
C LEU A 495 -51.46 13.45 -0.83
N PRO A 496 -50.84 13.74 0.33
CA PRO A 496 -51.18 14.92 1.13
C PRO A 496 -51.07 16.20 0.31
N GLU A 497 -52.02 17.13 0.50
CA GLU A 497 -52.17 18.34 -0.31
C GLU A 497 -50.89 19.19 -0.39
N LYS A 498 -50.13 19.28 0.72
CA LYS A 498 -48.83 19.97 0.78
C LYS A 498 -47.78 19.33 -0.16
N VAL A 499 -47.76 18.01 -0.29
CA VAL A 499 -46.87 17.28 -1.21
C VAL A 499 -47.30 17.50 -2.67
N GLN A 500 -48.61 17.54 -2.93
CA GLN A 500 -49.11 17.89 -4.26
C GLN A 500 -48.68 19.31 -4.67
N GLN A 501 -48.69 20.27 -3.74
CA GLN A 501 -48.23 21.65 -3.96
C GLN A 501 -46.71 21.73 -4.22
N GLU A 502 -45.87 21.08 -3.42
CA GLU A 502 -44.41 21.05 -3.63
C GLU A 502 -44.04 20.42 -4.98
N MET A 503 -44.70 19.31 -5.37
CA MET A 503 -44.48 18.67 -6.67
C MET A 503 -44.99 19.49 -7.87
N ALA A 504 -45.98 20.37 -7.67
CA ALA A 504 -46.40 21.33 -8.68
C ALA A 504 -45.37 22.46 -8.85
N HIS A 505 -44.88 23.03 -7.75
CA HIS A 505 -43.87 24.10 -7.75
C HIS A 505 -42.54 23.65 -8.40
N LEU A 506 -42.08 22.42 -8.10
CA LEU A 506 -40.91 21.82 -8.75
C LEU A 506 -41.08 21.64 -10.28
N LYS A 507 -42.31 21.37 -10.75
CA LYS A 507 -42.62 21.33 -12.19
C LYS A 507 -42.60 22.71 -12.85
N GLU A 508 -42.98 23.78 -12.15
CA GLU A 508 -42.84 25.14 -12.66
C GLU A 508 -41.37 25.59 -12.76
N LEU A 509 -40.57 25.32 -11.73
CA LEU A 509 -39.13 25.59 -11.75
C LEU A 509 -38.42 24.87 -12.92
N SER A 510 -38.86 23.65 -13.28
CA SER A 510 -38.32 22.90 -14.42
C SER A 510 -38.63 23.48 -15.82
N ARG A 511 -39.40 24.59 -15.90
CA ARG A 511 -39.82 25.24 -17.16
C ARG A 511 -39.16 26.60 -17.41
N LEU A 512 -38.31 27.08 -16.51
CA LEU A 512 -37.59 28.33 -16.68
C LEU A 512 -36.41 28.13 -17.66
N PRO A 513 -36.24 29.01 -18.68
CA PRO A 513 -35.11 28.91 -19.60
C PRO A 513 -33.80 29.31 -18.92
N VAL A 514 -32.74 28.56 -19.19
CA VAL A 514 -31.39 28.84 -18.70
C VAL A 514 -30.81 30.07 -19.42
N PRO A 515 -30.17 31.04 -18.74
CA PRO A 515 -29.48 32.15 -19.39
C PRO A 515 -28.32 31.66 -20.26
N ALA A 516 -28.08 32.31 -21.40
CA ALA A 516 -26.90 32.03 -22.22
C ALA A 516 -25.66 32.71 -21.61
N GLU A 517 -24.60 31.93 -21.36
CA GLU A 517 -23.27 32.45 -21.03
C GLU A 517 -22.57 32.97 -22.30
N ALA A 518 -21.64 33.91 -22.14
CA ALA A 518 -21.02 34.65 -23.25
C ALA A 518 -19.75 33.98 -23.79
N ASP A 519 -19.56 34.02 -25.11
CA ASP A 519 -18.38 33.48 -25.78
C ASP A 519 -17.06 34.20 -25.36
N PRO A 520 -15.97 33.45 -25.09
CA PRO A 520 -14.64 34.01 -24.90
C PRO A 520 -14.02 34.49 -26.24
N PRO A 521 -13.08 35.46 -26.22
CA PRO A 521 -12.61 36.14 -27.42
C PRO A 521 -11.76 35.27 -28.37
N LEU A 522 -12.01 35.45 -29.67
CA LEU A 522 -11.31 34.78 -30.77
C LEU A 522 -9.81 35.13 -30.84
N SER A 523 -8.98 34.12 -31.10
CA SER A 523 -7.58 34.28 -31.53
C SER A 523 -7.44 33.99 -33.04
N PRO A 524 -6.51 34.64 -33.77
CA PRO A 524 -6.47 34.62 -35.23
C PRO A 524 -5.97 33.29 -35.82
N PRO A 525 -6.38 32.94 -37.06
CA PRO A 525 -6.08 31.65 -37.68
C PRO A 525 -4.66 31.54 -38.24
N ILE A 526 -4.02 30.40 -38.00
CA ILE A 526 -2.80 29.97 -38.71
C ILE A 526 -3.20 29.00 -39.84
N SER A 527 -2.49 29.07 -40.97
CA SER A 527 -2.90 28.47 -42.25
C SER A 527 -2.75 26.94 -42.33
N ARG A 528 -3.69 26.30 -43.01
CA ARG A 528 -3.52 24.92 -43.51
C ARG A 528 -2.64 24.93 -44.77
N SER A 529 -1.59 24.12 -44.78
CA SER A 529 -0.92 23.67 -46.02
C SER A 529 -1.36 22.24 -46.36
N THR A 530 -1.14 21.80 -47.61
CA THR A 530 -1.75 20.56 -48.14
C THR A 530 -0.78 19.62 -48.84
N SER A 531 -0.70 18.38 -48.34
CA SER A 531 -0.27 17.17 -49.05
C SER A 531 -0.90 15.98 -48.32
N LYS A 532 -1.73 15.11 -48.90
CA LYS A 532 -1.58 14.23 -50.09
C LYS A 532 -0.52 13.13 -49.97
N THR A 533 -1.02 11.99 -49.48
CA THR A 533 -0.80 10.61 -50.01
C THR A 533 0.60 9.99 -50.04
N SER A 534 0.76 8.95 -49.22
CA SER A 534 1.27 7.63 -49.68
C SER A 534 0.71 6.50 -48.81
N LYS A 535 0.60 5.29 -49.37
CA LYS A 535 0.37 4.03 -48.63
C LYS A 535 1.71 3.30 -48.47
N THR A 536 1.96 2.62 -47.35
CA THR A 536 2.59 1.27 -47.30
C THR A 536 2.61 0.67 -45.88
N SER A 537 2.63 -0.67 -45.86
CA SER A 537 3.21 -1.57 -44.82
C SER A 537 3.06 -1.27 -43.33
N CYS A 538 2.39 -2.19 -42.62
CA CYS A 538 2.68 -2.48 -41.22
C CYS A 538 3.90 -3.42 -41.16
N GLU A 539 5.00 -2.98 -40.54
CA GLU A 539 6.07 -3.80 -39.93
C GLU A 539 7.04 -2.88 -39.15
N GLU A 540 7.99 -3.46 -38.42
CA GLU A 540 9.07 -2.80 -37.65
C GLU A 540 8.69 -1.70 -36.62
N ARG A 541 8.41 -2.12 -35.37
CA ARG A 541 8.84 -1.33 -34.18
C ARG A 541 9.03 -2.11 -32.88
N HIS A 542 9.86 -3.16 -32.91
CA HIS A 542 10.54 -3.67 -31.71
C HIS A 542 12.02 -3.30 -31.76
N GLY A 543 12.57 -2.75 -30.66
CA GLY A 543 14.02 -2.58 -30.51
C GLY A 543 14.49 -1.23 -29.99
N GLN A 544 14.24 -0.93 -28.71
CA GLN A 544 15.18 -0.13 -27.90
C GLN A 544 14.97 -0.42 -26.40
N ARG A 545 15.71 -1.42 -25.89
CA ARG A 545 15.93 -1.55 -24.44
C ARG A 545 16.97 -0.50 -24.03
N PHE A 546 16.59 0.43 -23.17
CA PHE A 546 17.56 1.21 -22.41
C PHE A 546 17.94 0.42 -21.15
N SER A 547 19.16 -0.09 -21.10
CA SER A 547 19.80 -0.44 -19.82
C SER A 547 20.50 0.82 -19.29
N PRO A 548 20.19 1.30 -18.07
CA PRO A 548 20.92 2.41 -17.46
C PRO A 548 22.30 1.99 -16.91
N TYR A 549 22.57 0.68 -16.81
CA TYR A 549 23.86 0.15 -16.36
C TYR A 549 24.63 -0.46 -17.54
N GLY A 550 25.87 0.00 -17.75
CA GLY A 550 26.71 -0.39 -18.88
C GLY A 550 28.21 -0.28 -18.60
N ASP A 551 28.83 -1.45 -18.44
CA ASP A 551 30.26 -1.75 -18.61
C ASP A 551 31.34 -0.77 -18.09
N VAL A 552 31.90 -1.09 -16.91
CA VAL A 552 33.23 -0.62 -16.48
C VAL A 552 34.19 -1.81 -16.31
N ALA A 553 34.20 -2.75 -17.28
CA ALA A 553 34.85 -4.05 -17.11
C ALA A 553 35.66 -4.63 -18.30
N SER A 554 36.08 -3.86 -19.32
CA SER A 554 37.22 -4.30 -20.17
C SER A 554 37.89 -3.23 -21.05
N ARG A 555 39.22 -3.02 -20.90
CA ARG A 555 40.20 -2.68 -21.97
C ARG A 555 41.64 -2.50 -21.45
N ILE A 556 42.34 -3.61 -21.16
CA ILE A 556 43.80 -3.59 -20.98
C ILE A 556 44.45 -4.71 -21.82
N LYS A 557 44.93 -4.35 -23.03
CA LYS A 557 46.22 -4.81 -23.60
C LYS A 557 46.53 -4.22 -24.98
N ARG A 558 47.75 -3.67 -25.09
CA ARG A 558 48.60 -3.55 -26.30
C ARG A 558 48.09 -2.71 -27.50
N ARG A 559 48.75 -1.57 -27.72
CA ARG A 559 49.76 -1.41 -28.79
C ARG A 559 50.70 -0.23 -28.51
N HIS A 560 51.95 -0.34 -28.96
CA HIS A 560 52.87 0.80 -29.17
C HIS A 560 52.55 1.44 -30.55
N THR A 561 53.06 2.60 -30.99
CA THR A 561 54.05 3.58 -30.46
C THR A 561 53.33 4.95 -30.26
N SER A 562 53.89 6.19 -30.31
CA SER A 562 55.24 6.77 -30.55
C SER A 562 55.27 8.23 -30.09
N ASN A 563 56.47 8.76 -29.80
CA ASN A 563 56.81 10.17 -29.54
C ASN A 563 56.24 10.81 -28.24
N GLY A 564 56.94 11.69 -27.54
CA GLY A 564 58.36 12.04 -27.68
C GLY A 564 58.77 13.47 -27.30
N SER A 565 58.61 13.89 -26.04
CA SER A 565 59.24 15.14 -25.54
C SER A 565 59.51 15.10 -24.04
N THR A 566 60.77 15.31 -23.65
CA THR A 566 61.24 15.31 -22.25
C THR A 566 61.04 16.65 -21.54
N LEU A 567 60.80 16.63 -20.23
CA LEU A 567 61.47 17.51 -19.26
C LEU A 567 61.41 16.90 -17.83
N LYS A 568 62.24 17.39 -16.90
CA LYS A 568 62.56 16.72 -15.62
C LYS A 568 61.73 17.24 -14.41
N PRO A 569 61.48 16.40 -13.39
CA PRO A 569 60.85 16.79 -12.11
C PRO A 569 61.88 17.18 -11.02
N LEU A 570 61.34 17.59 -9.85
CA LEU A 570 61.92 17.68 -8.47
C LEU A 570 61.93 19.11 -7.88
N PRO A 571 61.94 19.28 -6.52
CA PRO A 571 61.74 18.30 -5.44
C PRO A 571 60.63 18.68 -4.41
N LYS A 572 60.27 17.72 -3.56
CA LYS A 572 59.64 18.01 -2.25
C LYS A 572 60.64 18.73 -1.32
N LYS A 573 60.14 19.51 -0.35
CA LYS A 573 60.89 19.86 0.87
C LYS A 573 60.14 19.36 2.11
N SER A 574 60.91 19.10 3.16
CA SER A 574 60.52 18.47 4.43
C SER A 574 60.97 19.36 5.61
N ARG A 575 60.63 18.93 6.85
CA ARG A 575 60.95 19.53 8.18
C ARG A 575 59.93 20.56 8.67
N SER A 576 59.67 20.67 9.97
CA SER A 576 60.15 19.85 11.12
C SER A 576 59.19 19.93 12.32
N ASP A 577 59.41 19.01 13.24
CA ASP A 577 58.83 18.86 14.57
C ASP A 577 59.22 19.99 15.55
N SER A 578 58.37 20.26 16.54
CA SER A 578 58.78 20.50 17.95
C SER A 578 57.57 20.68 18.88
N ASP A 579 57.61 20.03 20.06
CA ASP A 579 57.07 20.42 21.37
C ASP A 579 55.67 21.09 21.52
N SER A 580 54.71 20.54 22.26
CA SER A 580 54.67 20.19 23.71
C SER A 580 54.40 21.40 24.65
N GLY A 581 53.56 21.18 25.69
CA GLY A 581 53.18 22.23 26.65
C GLY A 581 51.77 22.10 27.23
N SER A 582 51.63 21.39 28.35
CA SER A 582 50.40 21.38 29.17
C SER A 582 50.34 22.63 30.08
N GLY A 583 49.17 23.27 30.21
CA GLY A 583 49.00 24.42 31.10
C GLY A 583 47.55 24.64 31.55
N SER A 584 47.24 24.28 32.80
CA SER A 584 45.96 24.59 33.45
C SER A 584 46.00 25.96 34.13
N GLY A 585 44.96 26.77 33.99
CA GLY A 585 44.83 28.05 34.71
C GLY A 585 43.40 28.56 34.75
N SER A 586 42.82 28.67 35.95
CA SER A 586 41.52 29.30 36.21
C SER A 586 41.72 30.63 36.95
N LEU A 587 40.87 31.62 36.69
CA LEU A 587 40.15 32.40 37.72
C LEU A 587 39.32 33.60 37.18
N SER A 588 38.09 33.69 37.69
CA SER A 588 37.28 34.88 38.03
C SER A 588 37.32 36.19 37.20
N ASP A 589 36.14 36.54 36.69
CA ASP A 589 35.41 37.81 36.89
C ASP A 589 36.11 39.17 36.80
N THR A 590 35.54 40.04 35.95
CA THR A 590 35.24 41.43 36.36
C THR A 590 34.02 41.95 35.58
N LYS A 591 33.20 42.80 36.22
CA LYS A 591 32.01 43.45 35.63
C LYS A 591 32.39 44.83 35.08
N SER A 592 31.76 45.28 33.99
CA SER A 592 30.69 46.30 34.03
C SER A 592 30.39 46.96 32.67
N ASP A 593 29.16 46.75 32.18
CA ASP A 593 28.23 47.76 31.64
C ASP A 593 28.51 48.62 30.39
N ILE A 594 27.39 49.17 29.90
CA ILE A 594 27.18 50.25 28.91
C ILE A 594 27.12 49.81 27.42
N THR A 595 26.07 50.29 26.76
CA THR A 595 25.61 50.01 25.39
C THR A 595 25.61 51.33 24.56
N PRO A 596 24.97 51.40 23.37
CA PRO A 596 25.42 50.85 22.10
C PRO A 596 25.67 51.96 21.05
N VAL A 597 26.19 51.60 19.87
CA VAL A 597 26.14 52.47 18.67
C VAL A 597 25.76 51.62 17.45
N ASP A 598 24.81 52.10 16.65
CA ASP A 598 24.29 51.46 15.43
C ASP A 598 24.19 52.47 14.29
N VAL A 599 25.02 52.30 13.25
CA VAL A 599 24.89 52.87 11.89
C VAL A 599 25.74 51.98 10.96
N GLY A 600 25.34 51.56 9.75
CA GLY A 600 24.05 51.68 9.08
C GLY A 600 24.19 51.74 7.55
N GLY A 601 23.48 50.87 6.81
CA GLY A 601 23.42 50.87 5.34
C GLY A 601 23.71 49.49 4.69
N THR A 602 23.06 49.09 3.58
CA THR A 602 22.08 49.80 2.73
C THR A 602 21.04 48.89 2.07
N THR A 603 19.80 49.40 2.01
CA THR A 603 18.73 49.17 0.99
C THR A 603 18.24 47.75 0.63
N VAL A 604 16.96 47.52 0.94
CA VAL A 604 16.03 46.67 0.16
C VAL A 604 14.83 47.55 -0.27
N PRO A 605 14.27 47.44 -1.50
CA PRO A 605 13.13 48.25 -1.91
C PRO A 605 11.81 47.89 -1.21
N HIS A 606 11.02 48.92 -0.86
CA HIS A 606 9.60 48.80 -0.52
C HIS A 606 8.73 48.63 -1.81
N TRP A 607 7.39 48.54 -1.85
CA TRP A 607 6.32 49.48 -1.44
C TRP A 607 5.16 48.67 -0.78
N PHE A 608 4.61 49.04 0.40
CA PHE A 608 3.57 50.07 0.64
C PHE A 608 2.21 49.76 -0.05
N ARG A 609 1.02 49.84 0.60
CA ARG A 609 0.63 50.52 1.87
C ARG A 609 -0.77 50.12 2.36
N ARG A 610 -1.00 49.87 3.67
CA ARG A 610 -2.21 50.35 4.39
C ARG A 610 -2.11 50.30 5.93
N MET A 611 -2.45 51.42 6.55
CA MET A 611 -2.95 51.57 7.93
C MET A 611 -4.51 51.52 7.89
N ARG A 612 -5.29 51.38 8.97
CA ARG A 612 -5.04 51.36 10.43
C ARG A 612 -6.21 50.63 11.15
N MET A 613 -5.95 50.10 12.36
CA MET A 613 -6.83 49.97 13.54
C MET A 613 -8.37 50.03 13.37
N GLY A 614 -9.07 48.97 13.79
CA GLY A 614 -10.52 48.97 14.04
C GLY A 614 -10.96 47.75 14.87
N SER A 615 -11.35 48.02 16.13
CA SER A 615 -12.13 47.22 17.12
C SER A 615 -12.32 45.68 17.02
N ASP A 616 -12.19 45.07 18.20
CA ASP A 616 -12.47 43.68 18.62
C ASP A 616 -13.91 43.14 18.35
N PRO A 617 -14.22 41.84 18.62
CA PRO A 617 -14.90 40.98 17.64
C PRO A 617 -16.40 40.71 17.91
N ALA A 618 -17.01 39.98 16.97
CA ALA A 618 -18.28 39.28 17.13
C ALA A 618 -18.13 37.77 16.81
N PRO A 619 -18.78 36.85 17.56
CA PRO A 619 -18.84 35.44 17.22
C PRO A 619 -19.88 35.16 16.11
N LEU A 620 -19.75 34.00 15.47
CA LEU A 620 -20.80 33.43 14.62
C LEU A 620 -21.12 32.01 15.10
N GLU A 621 -22.38 31.81 15.47
CA GLU A 621 -23.02 30.50 15.60
C GLU A 621 -23.77 30.16 14.29
N GLU A 622 -24.02 28.86 14.11
CA GLU A 622 -24.74 28.13 13.04
C GLU A 622 -23.88 27.46 11.94
#